data_AF-A0A1G6YJS6-F1
#
_entry.id   AF-A0A1G6YJS6-F1
#
_cell.length_a   1.000
_cell.length_b   1.000
_cell.length_c   1.000
_cell.angle_alpha   90.00
_cell.angle_beta   90.00
_cell.angle_gamma   90.00
#
_symmetry.space_group_name_H-M   'P 1'
#
loop_
_entity.id
_entity.type
_entity.pdbx_description
1 polymer ?
#
loop_
_entity_poly.entity_id
_entity_poly.type
_entity_poly.pdbx_seq_one_letter_code
_entity_poly.pdbx_strand_id
1 'polypeptide(L)'
;MSRPVLEVEFCGPGSLVRGYGSRALVEAVAGKPPVWISRLRGWSCQEKTARNVVALAETQGYDVLITAQRTRKAHLFAVLSAAPPPRAPVNRDGGLW
;
A
#
# COMPACT_ATOMS: atom_id res chain seq x y z
N MET A 1 20.91 -18.38 12.09
CA MET A 1 20.87 -17.50 10.89
C MET A 1 19.54 -16.78 10.89
N SER A 2 19.52 -15.44 10.73
CA SER A 2 18.25 -14.71 10.62
C SER A 2 17.59 -15.05 9.29
N ARG A 3 16.26 -15.17 9.28
CA ARG A 3 15.50 -15.37 8.04
C ARG A 3 15.57 -14.11 7.18
N PRO A 4 15.58 -14.24 5.84
CA PRO A 4 15.49 -13.08 4.96
C PRO A 4 14.11 -12.44 5.10
N VAL A 5 14.08 -11.10 5.15
CA VAL A 5 12.83 -10.34 5.26
C VAL A 5 12.40 -9.84 3.88
N LEU A 6 11.14 -10.04 3.54
CA LEU A 6 10.51 -9.53 2.32
C LEU A 6 9.44 -8.50 2.70
N GLU A 7 9.55 -7.28 2.20
CA GLU A 7 8.54 -6.25 2.43
C GLU A 7 7.61 -6.16 1.23
N VAL A 8 6.31 -6.15 1.49
CA VAL A 8 5.27 -6.07 0.46
C VAL A 8 4.32 -4.93 0.77
N GLU A 9 4.02 -4.10 -0.23
CA GLU A 9 3.06 -3.00 -0.14
C GLU A 9 1.98 -3.20 -1.21
N PHE A 10 0.73 -3.39 -0.78
CA PHE A 10 -0.39 -3.57 -1.70
C PHE A 10 -0.96 -2.22 -2.15
N CYS A 11 -0.90 -1.95 -3.45
CA CYS A 11 -1.32 -0.70 -4.09
C CYS A 11 -2.09 -0.95 -5.40
N GLY A 12 -2.84 -2.04 -5.52
CA GLY A 12 -3.49 -2.42 -6.78
C GLY A 12 -2.47 -2.67 -7.89
N PRO A 13 -2.57 -1.99 -9.05
CA PRO A 13 -1.64 -2.20 -10.18
C PRO A 13 -0.20 -1.74 -9.90
N GLY A 14 0.04 -0.94 -8.87
CA GLY A 14 1.37 -0.44 -8.48
C GLY A 14 1.89 -1.04 -7.17
N SER A 15 1.54 -2.29 -6.88
CA SER A 15 2.02 -2.97 -5.66
C SER A 15 3.54 -3.15 -5.71
N LEU A 16 4.20 -3.07 -4.55
CA LEU A 16 5.65 -3.05 -4.45
C LEU A 16 6.17 -4.20 -3.61
N VAL A 17 7.27 -4.80 -4.07
CA VAL A 17 7.99 -5.85 -3.36
C VAL A 17 9.45 -5.40 -3.18
N ARG A 18 9.96 -5.52 -1.95
CA ARG A 18 11.32 -5.10 -1.56
C ARG A 18 11.98 -6.18 -0.71
N GLY A 19 13.30 -6.12 -0.63
CA GLY A 19 14.10 -7.07 0.14
C GLY A 19 15.05 -7.89 -0.74
N TYR A 20 15.94 -8.63 -0.09
CA TYR A 20 16.87 -9.52 -0.77
C TYR A 20 16.12 -10.64 -1.50
N GLY A 21 16.55 -11.00 -2.71
CA GLY A 21 15.91 -12.06 -3.51
C GLY A 21 14.53 -11.69 -4.10
N SER A 22 13.97 -10.53 -3.75
CA SER A 22 12.65 -10.06 -4.20
C SER A 22 12.47 -10.08 -5.72
N ARG A 23 13.52 -9.74 -6.48
CA ARG A 23 13.49 -9.78 -7.95
C ARG A 23 13.17 -11.19 -8.47
N ALA A 24 13.91 -12.19 -8.01
CA ALA A 24 13.75 -13.58 -8.45
C ALA A 24 12.38 -14.14 -8.07
N LEU A 25 11.87 -13.79 -6.89
CA LEU A 25 10.53 -14.17 -6.45
C LEU A 25 9.45 -13.58 -7.37
N VAL A 26 9.56 -12.30 -7.71
CA VAL A 26 8.61 -11.64 -8.61
C VAL A 26 8.71 -12.21 -10.03
N GLU A 27 9.91 -12.47 -10.53
CA GLU A 27 10.15 -13.11 -11.83
C GLU A 27 9.52 -14.51 -11.90
N ALA A 28 9.71 -15.32 -10.86
CA ALA A 28 9.17 -16.67 -10.78
C ALA A 28 7.63 -16.70 -10.83
N VAL A 29 6.98 -15.73 -10.19
CA VAL A 29 5.51 -15.64 -10.16
C VAL A 29 4.93 -14.97 -11.41
N ALA A 30 5.57 -13.90 -11.90
CA ALA A 30 5.07 -13.12 -13.02
C ALA A 30 5.40 -13.72 -14.38
N GLY A 31 6.40 -14.61 -14.46
CA GLY A 31 6.91 -15.17 -15.71
C GLY A 31 7.66 -14.16 -16.59
N LYS A 32 7.98 -12.97 -16.06
CA LYS A 32 8.69 -11.90 -16.76
C LYS A 32 9.48 -11.01 -15.79
N PRO A 33 10.51 -10.29 -16.27
CA PRO A 33 11.24 -9.32 -15.46
C PRO A 33 10.34 -8.22 -14.89
N PRO A 34 10.39 -7.93 -13.57
CA PRO A 34 9.66 -6.82 -12.97
C PRO A 34 10.32 -5.47 -13.28
N VAL A 35 9.54 -4.40 -13.11
CA VAL A 35 10.02 -3.03 -13.28
C VAL A 35 10.49 -2.47 -11.94
N TRP A 36 11.71 -1.94 -11.91
CA TRP A 36 12.23 -1.24 -10.73
C TRP A 36 11.67 0.18 -10.65
N ILE A 37 11.17 0.58 -9.47
CA ILE A 37 10.75 1.96 -9.19
C ILE A 37 11.76 2.61 -8.25
N SER A 38 12.70 3.39 -8.81
CA SER A 38 13.80 4.01 -8.05
C SER A 38 13.33 4.88 -6.88
N ARG A 39 12.24 5.66 -7.05
CA ARG A 39 11.70 6.53 -6.00
C ARG A 39 11.20 5.74 -4.78
N LEU A 40 10.66 4.54 -5.01
CA LEU A 40 10.05 3.69 -3.98
C LEU A 40 10.94 2.52 -3.57
N ARG A 41 12.11 2.38 -4.22
CA ARG A 41 13.14 1.36 -4.00
C ARG A 41 12.55 -0.05 -3.96
N GLY A 42 11.73 -0.39 -4.95
CA GLY A 42 11.04 -1.67 -5.01
C GLY A 42 10.66 -2.09 -6.41
N TRP A 43 10.34 -3.38 -6.54
CA TRP A 43 9.83 -3.99 -7.77
C TRP A 43 8.32 -3.81 -7.85
N SER A 44 7.85 -3.21 -8.94
CA SER A 44 6.42 -3.02 -9.19
C SER A 44 5.79 -4.26 -9.80
N CYS A 45 4.64 -4.67 -9.29
CA CYS A 45 3.81 -5.71 -9.86
C CYS A 45 2.31 -5.48 -9.57
N GLN A 46 1.46 -6.27 -10.22
CA GLN A 46 0.03 -6.28 -9.92
C GLN A 46 -0.21 -6.86 -8.53
N GLU A 47 -1.22 -6.38 -7.82
CA GLU A 47 -1.56 -6.87 -6.48
C GLU A 47 -1.77 -8.39 -6.43
N LYS A 48 -2.42 -8.98 -7.44
CA LYS A 48 -2.59 -10.44 -7.55
C LYS A 48 -1.23 -11.15 -7.58
N THR A 49 -0.27 -10.63 -8.35
CA THR A 49 1.10 -11.14 -8.39
C THR A 49 1.79 -10.96 -7.05
N ALA A 50 1.65 -9.79 -6.40
CA ALA A 50 2.24 -9.54 -5.09
C ALA A 50 1.74 -10.53 -4.02
N ARG A 51 0.44 -10.87 -4.02
CA ARG A 51 -0.12 -11.89 -3.12
C ARG A 51 0.47 -13.27 -3.37
N ASN A 52 0.64 -13.66 -4.63
CA ASN A 52 1.30 -14.92 -4.98
C ASN A 52 2.79 -14.93 -4.59
N VAL A 53 3.47 -13.78 -4.69
CA VAL A 53 4.85 -13.60 -4.22
C VAL A 53 4.95 -13.78 -2.71
N VAL A 54 3.99 -13.27 -1.93
CA VAL A 54 3.91 -13.51 -0.49
C VAL A 54 3.82 -15.00 -0.19
N ALA A 55 2.89 -15.72 -0.83
CA ALA A 55 2.74 -17.16 -0.64
C ALA A 55 4.02 -17.92 -1.00
N LEU A 56 4.67 -17.56 -2.12
CA LEU A 56 5.94 -18.16 -2.52
C LEU A 56 7.06 -17.87 -1.49
N ALA A 57 7.15 -16.64 -0.99
CA ALA A 57 8.16 -16.25 -0.02
C ALA A 57 7.99 -17.01 1.32
N GLU A 58 6.75 -17.16 1.79
CA GLU A 58 6.44 -17.94 2.99
C GLU A 58 6.86 -19.41 2.83
N THR A 59 6.55 -20.03 1.68
CA THR A 59 6.97 -21.42 1.41
C THR A 59 8.50 -21.59 1.32
N GLN A 60 9.24 -20.52 1.03
CA GLN A 60 10.70 -20.51 0.98
C GLN A 60 11.35 -20.07 2.30
N GLY A 61 10.55 -19.83 3.36
CA GLY A 61 11.04 -19.51 4.70
C GLY A 61 11.47 -18.05 4.88
N TYR A 62 10.95 -17.13 4.07
CA TYR A 62 11.11 -15.69 4.28
C TYR A 62 10.17 -15.21 5.39
N ASP A 63 10.60 -14.20 6.14
CA ASP A 63 9.70 -13.44 7.01
C ASP A 63 9.07 -12.31 6.18
N VAL A 64 7.75 -12.31 6.04
CA VAL A 64 7.04 -11.33 5.21
C VAL A 64 6.49 -10.19 6.05
N LEU A 65 6.88 -8.96 5.70
CA LEU A 65 6.37 -7.73 6.28
C LEU A 65 5.38 -7.07 5.32
N ILE A 66 4.09 -7.11 5.66
CA ILE A 66 3.05 -6.41 4.90
C ILE A 66 2.98 -4.96 5.41
N THR A 67 3.35 -4.00 4.55
CA THR A 67 3.32 -2.57 4.87
C THR A 67 2.08 -1.90 4.30
N ALA A 68 1.47 -1.00 5.08
CA ALA A 68 0.37 -0.18 4.62
C ALA A 68 0.90 1.03 3.83
N GLN A 69 0.18 1.40 2.77
CA GLN A 69 0.46 2.57 1.94
C GLN A 69 0.86 3.81 2.75
N ARG A 70 2.02 4.40 2.42
CA ARG A 70 2.38 5.76 2.87
C ARG A 70 1.30 6.79 2.45
N THR A 71 0.56 6.50 1.37
CA THR A 71 -0.49 7.34 0.78
C THR A 71 -1.83 7.31 1.52
N ARG A 72 -2.15 6.23 2.27
CA ARG A 72 -3.43 6.16 3.03
C ARG A 72 -3.49 7.22 4.13
N LYS A 73 -2.36 7.59 4.72
CA LYS A 73 -2.29 8.67 5.71
C LYS A 73 -2.68 10.03 5.10
N ALA A 74 -2.25 10.29 3.87
CA ALA A 74 -2.61 11.52 3.15
C ALA A 74 -4.09 11.55 2.76
N HIS A 75 -4.65 10.42 2.32
CA HIS A 75 -6.07 10.32 1.98
C HIS A 75 -6.98 10.39 3.22
N LEU A 76 -6.61 9.72 4.33
CA LEU A 76 -7.33 9.83 5.60
C LEU A 76 -7.29 11.25 6.15
N PHE A 77 -6.12 11.91 6.10
CA PHE A 77 -6.01 13.30 6.52
C PHE A 77 -6.86 14.22 5.65
N ALA A 78 -6.89 14.02 4.33
CA ALA A 78 -7.74 14.78 3.42
C ALA A 78 -9.24 14.54 3.69
N VAL A 79 -9.67 13.30 3.92
CA VAL A 79 -11.06 12.96 4.27
C VAL A 79 -11.47 13.57 5.60
N LEU A 80 -10.62 13.48 6.62
CA LEU A 80 -10.87 14.06 7.94
C LEU A 80 -10.86 15.60 7.93
N SER A 81 -10.03 16.20 7.07
CA SER A 81 -9.93 17.66 6.90
C SER A 81 -11.04 18.22 6.01
N ALA A 82 -11.68 17.39 5.18
CA ALA A 82 -12.80 17.76 4.31
C ALA A 82 -14.17 17.62 4.99
N ALA A 83 -14.22 17.37 6.30
CA ALA A 83 -15.46 17.39 7.04
C ALA A 83 -16.11 18.79 6.91
N PRO A 84 -17.38 18.90 6.46
CA PRO A 84 -18.03 20.19 6.37
C PRO A 84 -18.09 20.82 7.77
N PRO A 85 -17.85 22.14 7.91
CA PRO A 85 -17.91 22.79 9.21
C PRO A 85 -19.29 22.55 9.83
N PRO A 86 -19.38 22.40 11.17
CA PRO A 86 -20.66 22.22 11.84
C PRO A 86 -21.58 23.38 11.42
N ARG A 87 -22.75 23.04 10.87
CA ARG A 87 -23.73 24.05 10.44
C ARG A 87 -24.07 24.90 11.66
N ALA A 88 -23.86 26.22 11.54
CA ALA A 88 -24.27 27.16 12.58
C ALA A 88 -25.76 26.96 12.90
N PRO A 89 -26.19 27.07 14.16
CA PRO A 89 -27.60 26.99 14.50
C PRO A 89 -28.36 28.07 13.73
N VAL A 90 -29.39 27.65 12.99
CA VAL A 90 -30.31 28.56 12.31
C VAL A 90 -31.04 29.34 13.40
N ASN A 91 -30.69 30.61 13.57
CA ASN A 91 -31.40 31.51 14.46
C ASN A 91 -32.79 31.75 13.85
N ARG A 92 -33.83 31.17 14.45
CA ARG A 92 -35.23 31.29 14.00
C ARG A 92 -35.93 32.54 14.56
N ASP A 93 -35.18 33.50 15.07
CA ASP A 93 -35.73 34.74 15.63
C ASP A 93 -35.47 35.90 14.67
N GLY A 94 -36.28 35.93 13.60
CA GLY A 94 -36.32 36.99 12.61
C GLY A 94 -37.75 37.24 12.17
N GLY A 95 -38.59 37.69 13.10
CA GLY A 95 -39.98 38.07 12.87
C GLY A 95 -40.44 39.04 13.95
N LEU A 96 -40.10 40.32 13.78
CA LEU A 96 -40.59 41.46 14.55
C LEU A 96 -41.79 42.08 13.82
N TRP A 97 -42.83 42.42 14.59
CA TRP A 97 -44.03 43.24 14.30
C TRP A 97 -45.15 42.60 13.48
#